data_AF-A0A523LUG2-F1
#
_entry.id   AF-A0A523LUG2-F1
#
_cell.length_a   1.000
_cell.length_b   1.000
_cell.length_c   1.000
_cell.angle_alpha   90.00
_cell.angle_beta   90.00
_cell.angle_gamma   90.00
#
_symmetry.space_group_name_H-M   'P 1'
#
loop_
_entity.id
_entity.type
_entity.pdbx_description
1 polymer ?
#
loop_
_entity_poly.entity_id
_entity_poly.type
_entity_poly.pdbx_seq_one_letter_code
_entity_poly.pdbx_strand_id
1 'polypeptide(L)'
;MSKSLHESIEVIESGYEFLLAYAAQGRESDEGPGGSEVRTTLTSMSKAAGSISADLSTDESDFGPVIIDDARKAGAAITLVLAQEKISSELVDNLNASIHLRALLTDLFLLSEAKT
;
A
#
# COMPACT_ATOMS: atom_id res chain seq x y z
N MET A 1 -6.07 -0.78 -19.19
CA MET A 1 -5.02 -1.00 -18.16
C MET A 1 -4.36 -2.37 -18.37
N SER A 2 -3.08 -2.58 -18.03
CA SER A 2 -2.46 -3.92 -18.10
C SER A 2 -3.00 -4.84 -17.00
N LYS A 3 -2.96 -6.16 -17.20
CA LYS A 3 -3.39 -7.13 -16.18
C LYS A 3 -2.56 -7.02 -14.90
N SER A 4 -1.25 -6.82 -15.03
CA SER A 4 -0.31 -6.68 -13.91
C SER A 4 -0.56 -5.43 -13.07
N LEU A 5 -0.95 -4.32 -13.71
CA LEU A 5 -1.26 -3.08 -13.02
C LEU A 5 -2.57 -3.24 -12.23
N HIS A 6 -3.58 -3.89 -12.82
CA HIS A 6 -4.83 -4.19 -12.12
C HIS A 6 -4.59 -5.08 -10.88
N GLU A 7 -3.84 -6.17 -11.01
CA GLU A 7 -3.49 -7.05 -9.88
C GLU A 7 -2.73 -6.30 -8.78
N SER A 8 -1.84 -5.37 -9.16
CA SER A 8 -1.10 -4.56 -8.18
C SER A 8 -2.00 -3.57 -7.45
N ILE A 9 -3.00 -3.00 -8.13
CA ILE A 9 -4.02 -2.14 -7.52
C ILE A 9 -4.83 -2.95 -6.49
N GLU A 10 -5.35 -4.12 -6.87
CA GLU A 10 -6.10 -4.99 -5.96
C GLU A 10 -5.30 -5.36 -4.69
N VAL A 11 -3.98 -5.59 -4.81
CA VAL A 11 -3.10 -5.86 -3.66
C VAL A 11 -3.00 -4.65 -2.73
N ILE A 12 -2.90 -3.44 -3.27
CA ILE A 12 -2.87 -2.22 -2.44
C ILE A 12 -4.21 -1.98 -1.76
N GLU A 13 -5.32 -2.14 -2.47
CA GLU A 13 -6.68 -1.92 -1.95
C GLU A 13 -7.02 -2.91 -0.84
N SER A 14 -6.96 -4.21 -1.13
CA SER A 14 -7.24 -5.26 -0.15
C SER A 14 -6.27 -5.22 1.04
N GLY A 15 -5.00 -4.88 0.78
CA GLY A 15 -4.02 -4.69 1.84
C GLY A 15 -4.39 -3.53 2.76
N TYR A 16 -4.81 -2.40 2.22
CA TYR A 16 -5.26 -1.26 3.01
C TYR A 16 -6.52 -1.57 3.84
N GLU A 17 -7.49 -2.28 3.28
CA GLU A 17 -8.67 -2.75 4.01
C GLU A 17 -8.29 -3.65 5.20
N PHE A 18 -7.36 -4.58 4.98
CA PHE A 18 -6.80 -5.39 6.06
C PHE A 18 -6.14 -4.53 7.13
N LEU A 19 -5.34 -3.53 6.74
CA LEU A 19 -4.63 -2.65 7.69
C LEU A 19 -5.60 -1.80 8.53
N LEU A 20 -6.76 -1.40 7.98
CA LEU A 20 -7.81 -0.75 8.78
C LEU A 20 -8.33 -1.67 9.87
N ALA A 21 -8.60 -2.93 9.54
CA ALA A 21 -9.04 -3.93 10.51
C ALA A 21 -7.93 -4.26 11.54
N TYR A 22 -6.67 -4.27 11.12
CA TYR A 22 -5.53 -4.47 12.02
C TYR A 22 -5.34 -3.29 12.99
N ALA A 23 -5.45 -2.05 12.51
CA ALA A 23 -5.36 -0.85 13.32
C ALA A 23 -6.46 -0.80 14.41
N ALA A 24 -7.67 -1.27 14.10
CA ALA A 24 -8.79 -1.31 15.04
C ALA A 24 -8.64 -2.31 16.20
N GLN A 25 -7.65 -3.22 16.16
CA GLN A 25 -7.50 -4.28 17.16
C GLN A 25 -6.79 -3.85 18.45
N GLY A 26 -6.13 -2.68 18.47
CA GLY A 26 -5.43 -2.18 19.66
C GLY A 26 -4.31 -3.08 20.16
N ARG A 27 -3.62 -3.80 19.25
CA ARG A 27 -2.51 -4.69 19.58
C ARG A 27 -1.23 -3.90 19.87
N GLU A 28 -0.49 -4.35 20.88
CA GLU A 28 0.86 -3.85 21.18
C GLU A 28 1.93 -4.41 20.22
N SER A 29 1.65 -5.56 19.57
CA SER A 29 2.56 -6.19 18.60
C SER A 29 1.84 -7.11 17.61
N ASP A 30 2.58 -7.57 16.61
CA ASP A 30 2.21 -8.59 15.64
C ASP A 30 2.57 -10.01 16.11
N GLU A 31 2.69 -10.23 17.43
CA GLU A 31 2.81 -11.56 18.00
C GLU A 31 1.42 -12.20 18.20
N GLY A 32 1.35 -13.53 18.10
CA GLY A 32 0.10 -14.29 18.29
C GLY A 32 -0.75 -14.46 17.03
N PRO A 33 -2.00 -14.94 17.16
CA PRO A 33 -2.84 -15.31 16.02
C PRO A 33 -3.06 -14.13 15.05
N GLY A 34 -2.82 -14.35 13.75
CA GLY A 34 -2.93 -13.32 12.71
C GLY A 34 -1.74 -12.34 12.62
N GLY A 35 -0.74 -12.50 13.49
CA GLY A 35 0.46 -11.65 13.50
C GLY A 35 1.34 -11.75 12.25
N SER A 36 1.52 -12.96 11.72
CA SER A 36 2.25 -13.17 10.46
C SER A 36 1.56 -12.54 9.24
N GLU A 37 0.25 -12.30 9.34
CA GLU A 37 -0.56 -11.77 8.24
C GLU A 37 -0.26 -10.30 7.98
N VAL A 38 -0.10 -9.45 9.01
CA VAL A 38 0.21 -8.02 8.80
C VAL A 38 1.53 -7.81 8.08
N ARG A 39 2.58 -8.58 8.42
CA ARG A 39 3.86 -8.51 7.70
C ARG A 39 3.75 -9.00 6.26
N THR A 40 2.96 -10.05 6.03
CA THR A 40 2.72 -10.59 4.67
C THR A 40 1.97 -9.58 3.81
N THR A 41 0.95 -8.93 4.37
CA THR A 41 0.18 -7.87 3.72
C THR A 41 1.06 -6.68 3.39
N LEU A 42 1.80 -6.14 4.37
CA LEU A 42 2.71 -5.01 4.16
C LEU A 42 3.79 -5.33 3.12
N THR A 43 4.37 -6.54 3.14
CA THR A 43 5.37 -6.97 2.15
C THR A 43 4.77 -7.02 0.75
N SER A 44 3.56 -7.54 0.61
CA SER A 44 2.84 -7.61 -0.67
C SER A 44 2.52 -6.22 -1.21
N MET A 45 2.04 -5.31 -0.35
CA MET A 45 1.78 -3.92 -0.70
C MET A 45 3.06 -3.20 -1.13
N SER A 46 4.17 -3.37 -0.40
CA SER A 46 5.45 -2.77 -0.78
C SER A 46 5.93 -3.24 -2.14
N LYS A 47 5.74 -4.53 -2.46
CA LYS A 47 6.08 -5.09 -3.77
C LYS A 47 5.16 -4.54 -4.87
N ALA A 48 3.85 -4.47 -4.62
CA ALA A 48 2.87 -3.93 -5.55
C ALA A 48 3.13 -2.46 -5.88
N ALA A 49 3.51 -1.63 -4.90
CA ALA A 49 3.92 -0.24 -5.14
C ALA A 49 5.13 -0.15 -6.09
N GLY A 50 6.10 -1.06 -5.96
CA GLY A 50 7.22 -1.18 -6.90
C GLY A 50 6.78 -1.60 -8.30
N SER A 51 5.87 -2.57 -8.41
CA SER A 51 5.30 -3.02 -9.69
C SER A 51 4.51 -1.93 -10.40
N ILE A 52 3.67 -1.18 -9.67
CA ILE A 52 2.92 -0.02 -10.21
C ILE A 52 3.88 0.99 -10.83
N SER A 53 4.99 1.27 -10.14
CA SER A 53 6.00 2.20 -10.63
C SER A 53 6.62 1.74 -11.96
N ALA A 54 6.87 0.43 -12.11
CA ALA A 54 7.40 -0.15 -13.33
C ALA A 54 6.35 -0.14 -14.46
N ASP A 55 5.12 -0.53 -14.17
CA ASP A 55 4.04 -0.62 -15.16
C ASP A 55 3.63 0.76 -15.72
N LEU A 56 3.70 1.80 -14.89
CA LEU A 56 3.39 3.17 -15.29
C LEU A 56 4.58 3.92 -15.91
N SER A 57 5.78 3.35 -15.91
CA SER A 57 6.98 4.00 -16.48
C SER A 57 6.89 4.27 -17.98
N THR A 58 5.99 3.56 -18.67
CA THR A 58 5.70 3.73 -20.10
C THR A 58 4.35 4.40 -20.35
N ASP A 59 3.67 4.89 -19.31
CA ASP A 59 2.40 5.60 -19.46
C ASP A 59 2.67 7.01 -20.03
N GLU A 60 2.03 7.35 -21.16
CA GLU A 60 2.20 8.66 -21.82
C GLU A 60 1.36 9.77 -21.17
N SER A 61 0.54 9.47 -20.16
CA SER A 61 -0.25 10.48 -19.45
C SER A 61 0.57 11.23 -18.41
N ASP A 62 0.27 12.53 -18.23
CA ASP A 62 0.88 13.37 -17.19
C ASP A 62 0.59 12.87 -15.77
N PHE A 63 -0.42 12.00 -15.59
CA PHE A 63 -0.81 11.46 -14.30
C PHE A 63 0.05 10.25 -13.87
N GLY A 64 0.65 9.51 -14.81
CA GLY A 64 1.53 8.39 -14.51
C GLY A 64 2.68 8.75 -13.55
N PRO A 65 3.45 9.83 -13.81
CA PRO A 65 4.50 10.30 -12.91
C PRO A 65 4.04 10.65 -11.49
N VAL A 66 2.79 11.12 -11.32
CA VAL A 66 2.22 11.42 -10.00
C VAL A 66 2.07 10.14 -9.19
N ILE A 67 1.45 9.12 -9.78
CA ILE A 67 1.26 7.80 -9.16
C ILE A 67 2.61 7.16 -8.84
N ILE A 68 3.59 7.24 -9.73
CA ILE A 68 4.93 6.67 -9.51
C ILE A 68 5.59 7.30 -8.27
N ASP A 69 5.52 8.62 -8.12
CA ASP A 69 6.12 9.29 -6.97
C ASP A 69 5.41 8.93 -5.66
N ASP A 70 4.09 8.84 -5.66
CA ASP A 70 3.33 8.45 -4.47
C ASP A 70 3.47 6.96 -4.15
N ALA A 71 3.59 6.09 -5.15
CA ALA A 71 3.93 4.68 -4.96
C ALA A 71 5.30 4.52 -4.28
N ARG A 72 6.30 5.30 -4.72
CA ARG A 72 7.62 5.32 -4.09
C ARG A 72 7.57 5.80 -2.64
N LYS A 73 6.83 6.88 -2.34
CA LYS A 73 6.70 7.40 -0.96
C LYS A 73 5.95 6.43 -0.05
N ALA A 74 4.84 5.87 -0.52
CA ALA A 74 4.07 4.87 0.22
C ALA A 74 4.91 3.62 0.50
N GLY A 75 5.64 3.11 -0.50
CA GLY A 75 6.55 1.98 -0.34
C GLY A 75 7.65 2.23 0.68
N ALA A 76 8.21 3.45 0.73
CA ALA A 76 9.19 3.84 1.76
C ALA A 76 8.57 3.84 3.16
N ALA A 77 7.35 4.37 3.33
CA ALA A 77 6.64 4.34 4.60
C ALA A 77 6.31 2.91 5.06
N ILE A 78 5.88 2.04 4.14
CA ILE A 78 5.63 0.61 4.43
C ILE A 78 6.92 -0.09 4.85
N THR A 79 8.04 0.18 4.17
CA THR A 79 9.34 -0.40 4.49
C THR A 79 9.82 0.03 5.89
N LEU A 80 9.55 1.28 6.28
CA LEU A 80 9.84 1.76 7.64
C LEU A 80 9.10 0.95 8.71
N VAL A 81 7.82 0.64 8.47
CA VAL A 81 7.01 -0.20 9.38
C VAL A 81 7.52 -1.64 9.40
N LEU A 82 7.84 -2.22 8.24
CA LEU A 82 8.39 -3.57 8.13
C LEU A 82 9.74 -3.74 8.85
N ALA A 83 10.53 -2.68 8.95
CA ALA A 83 11.82 -2.69 9.64
C ALA A 83 11.70 -2.75 11.17
N GLN A 84 10.50 -2.57 11.74
CA GLN A 84 10.30 -2.66 13.18
C GLN A 84 10.30 -4.11 13.67
N GLU A 85 10.92 -4.33 14.83
CA GLU A 85 10.92 -5.63 15.51
C GLU A 85 9.49 -6.09 15.84
N LYS A 86 8.64 -5.14 16.24
CA LYS A 86 7.22 -5.35 16.51
C LYS A 86 6.39 -4.33 15.75
N ILE A 87 5.25 -4.75 15.22
CA ILE A 87 4.30 -3.87 14.55
C ILE A 87 3.06 -3.78 15.44
N SER A 88 2.78 -2.62 16.02
CA SER A 88 1.58 -2.39 16.82
C SER A 88 0.41 -1.91 15.93
N SER A 89 -0.81 -2.03 16.44
CA SER A 89 -2.00 -1.45 15.79
C SER A 89 -1.88 0.07 15.64
N GLU A 90 -1.32 0.78 16.63
CA GLU A 90 -1.10 2.23 16.55
C GLU A 90 -0.08 2.61 15.48
N LEU A 91 0.98 1.81 15.30
CA LEU A 91 1.94 2.04 14.22
C LEU A 91 1.28 1.89 12.84
N VAL A 92 0.43 0.88 12.68
CA VAL A 92 -0.34 0.68 11.44
C VAL A 92 -1.39 1.78 11.25
N ASP A 93 -2.03 2.26 12.31
CA ASP A 93 -2.96 3.39 12.24
C ASP A 93 -2.26 4.67 11.74
N ASN A 94 -1.06 4.95 12.26
CA ASN A 94 -0.23 6.06 11.79
C ASN A 94 0.20 5.88 10.32
N LEU A 95 0.48 4.66 9.88
CA LEU A 95 0.74 4.37 8.47
C LEU A 95 -0.51 4.62 7.61
N ASN A 96 -1.69 4.19 8.04
CA ASN A 96 -2.96 4.42 7.35
C ASN A 96 -3.30 5.92 7.26
N ALA A 97 -2.97 6.68 8.30
CA ALA A 97 -3.13 8.14 8.34
C ALA A 97 -2.09 8.89 7.48
N SER A 98 -1.00 8.23 7.07
CA SER A 98 0.04 8.84 6.24
C SER A 98 -0.53 9.38 4.94
N ILE A 99 -0.27 10.65 4.67
CA ILE A 99 -0.71 11.31 3.44
C ILE A 99 -0.22 10.59 2.19
N HIS A 100 0.96 9.97 2.25
CA HIS A 100 1.57 9.27 1.11
C HIS A 100 0.85 7.97 0.75
N LEU A 101 0.45 7.19 1.75
CA LEU A 101 -0.31 5.96 1.49
C LEU A 101 -1.71 6.30 0.98
N ARG A 102 -2.35 7.32 1.56
CA ARG A 102 -3.67 7.77 1.12
C ARG A 102 -3.65 8.36 -0.28
N ALA A 103 -2.64 9.15 -0.63
CA ALA A 103 -2.48 9.72 -1.97
C ALA A 103 -2.39 8.62 -3.03
N LEU A 104 -1.51 7.62 -2.82
CA LEU A 104 -1.43 6.47 -3.70
C LEU A 104 -2.79 5.79 -3.89
N LEU A 105 -3.49 5.44 -2.80
CA LEU A 105 -4.80 4.79 -2.89
C LEU A 105 -5.81 5.61 -3.69
N THR A 106 -5.93 6.91 -3.40
CA THR A 106 -6.90 7.76 -4.09
C THR A 106 -6.56 7.96 -5.57
N ASP A 107 -5.27 8.00 -5.92
CA ASP A 107 -4.85 8.11 -7.31
C ASP A 107 -5.11 6.81 -8.08
N LEU A 108 -4.93 5.65 -7.45
CA LEU A 108 -5.25 4.36 -8.05
C LEU A 108 -6.76 4.20 -8.27
N PHE A 109 -7.61 4.64 -7.33
CA PHE A 109 -9.06 4.67 -7.53
C PHE A 109 -9.44 5.57 -8.72
N LEU A 110 -8.85 6.77 -8.80
CA LEU A 110 -9.09 7.68 -9.91
C LEU A 110 -8.65 7.07 -11.24
N LEU A 111 -7.47 6.44 -11.28
CA LEU A 111 -6.96 5.77 -12.48
C LEU A 111 -7.87 4.61 -12.92
N SER A 112 -8.30 3.77 -11.98
CA SER A 112 -9.18 2.64 -12.24
C SER A 112 -10.52 3.09 -12.85
N GLU A 113 -11.14 4.13 -12.30
CA GLU A 113 -12.40 4.69 -12.83
C GLU A 113 -12.22 5.45 -14.16
N ALA A 114 -11.05 6.04 -14.40
CA ALA A 114 -10.78 6.77 -15.64
C ALA A 114 -10.41 5.85 -16.82
N LYS A 115 -9.90 4.64 -16.53
CA LYS A 115 -9.38 3.68 -17.52
C LYS A 115 -10.14 2.35 -17.54
N THR A 116 -11.40 2.36 -17.11
CA THR A 116 -12.35 1.23 -17.13
C THR A 116 -12.56 0.66 -18.53
#